data_AF-A0A2P6RR14-F1
#
_entry.id   AF-A0A2P6RR14-F1
#
_cell.length_a   1.000
_cell.length_b   1.000
_cell.length_c   1.000
_cell.angle_alpha   90.00
_cell.angle_beta   90.00
_cell.angle_gamma   90.00
#
_symmetry.space_group_name_H-M   'P 1'
#
loop_
_entity.id
_entity.type
_entity.pdbx_description
1 polymer ?
#
loop_
_entity_poly.entity_id
_entity_poly.type
_entity_poly.pdbx_seq_one_letter_code
_entity_poly.pdbx_strand_id
1 'polypeptide(L)'
;MQHCKPPQRRFPLEKGLAPPWWPNGNEIWWGEQGVSQEHGPPPYRKPHDLKKAWIVSSLAAVIKHMVPNLDRVRRLVKQSKCLQDKMTAKETAIWSKVVNQEEAILQLITDQKPISCPEIAGTTALHSNEKRKCMFDDDCSELDRCSTCSSKNFKQ
;
A
#
# COMPACT_ATOMS: atom_id res chain seq x y z
N MET A 1 -4.38 -6.08 -16.66
CA MET A 1 -3.38 -5.85 -17.74
C MET A 1 -3.94 -5.12 -18.96
N GLN A 2 -4.85 -5.68 -19.78
CA GLN A 2 -5.33 -4.94 -20.98
C GLN A 2 -6.14 -3.67 -20.66
N HIS A 3 -6.75 -3.61 -19.47
CA HIS A 3 -7.49 -2.43 -18.99
C HIS A 3 -6.63 -1.38 -18.27
N CYS A 4 -5.31 -1.60 -18.14
CA CYS A 4 -4.37 -0.66 -17.55
C CYS A 4 -4.10 0.52 -18.50
N LYS A 5 -3.56 1.64 -17.99
CA LYS A 5 -3.14 2.79 -18.80
C LYS A 5 -1.63 3.03 -18.62
N PRO A 6 -0.79 2.96 -19.67
CA PRO A 6 -1.08 2.46 -21.01
C PRO A 6 -1.42 0.94 -20.98
N PRO A 7 -2.18 0.43 -21.95
CA PRO A 7 -2.59 -0.98 -21.98
C PRO A 7 -1.44 -1.90 -22.38
N GLN A 8 -1.39 -3.09 -21.77
CA GLN A 8 -0.29 -4.05 -21.92
C GLN A 8 -0.01 -4.47 -23.38
N ARG A 9 -1.03 -4.54 -24.25
CA ARG A 9 -0.84 -4.82 -25.70
C ARG A 9 0.05 -3.84 -26.46
N ARG A 10 0.38 -2.66 -25.92
CA ARG A 10 1.33 -1.71 -26.52
C ARG A 10 2.81 -2.09 -26.32
N PHE A 11 3.06 -3.14 -25.54
CA PHE A 11 4.38 -3.53 -25.04
C PHE A 11 4.66 -4.99 -25.45
N PRO A 12 5.25 -5.24 -26.64
CA PRO A 12 5.49 -6.59 -27.14
C PRO A 12 6.45 -7.36 -26.22
N LEU A 13 6.06 -8.59 -25.86
CA LEU A 13 6.84 -9.44 -24.96
C LEU A 13 8.17 -9.87 -25.61
N GLU A 14 8.16 -10.01 -26.93
CA GLU A 14 9.28 -10.43 -27.78
C GLU A 14 10.42 -9.40 -27.76
N LYS A 15 10.11 -8.13 -27.46
CA LYS A 15 11.09 -7.05 -27.35
C LYS A 15 11.60 -6.83 -25.91
N GLY A 16 11.04 -7.54 -24.92
CA GLY A 16 11.35 -7.35 -23.50
C GLY A 16 10.96 -5.97 -22.92
N LEU A 17 10.31 -5.11 -23.71
CA LEU A 17 9.95 -3.75 -23.31
C LEU A 17 8.70 -3.78 -22.43
N ALA A 18 8.89 -3.74 -21.12
CA ALA A 18 7.81 -3.74 -20.14
C ALA A 18 7.04 -2.40 -20.11
N PRO A 19 5.73 -2.40 -19.76
CA PRO A 19 4.99 -1.17 -19.49
C PRO A 19 5.51 -0.44 -18.23
N PRO A 20 5.29 0.89 -18.09
CA PRO A 20 5.82 1.68 -16.97
C PRO A 20 5.22 1.33 -15.59
N TRP A 21 4.15 0.53 -15.56
CA TRP A 21 3.55 -0.02 -14.34
C TRP A 21 3.99 -1.46 -14.03
N TRP A 22 4.89 -2.03 -14.84
CA TRP A 22 5.52 -3.30 -14.53
C TRP A 22 6.52 -3.10 -13.39
N PRO A 23 6.56 -3.99 -12.38
CA PRO A 23 7.39 -3.75 -11.20
C PRO A 23 8.86 -4.07 -11.45
N ASN A 24 9.72 -3.26 -10.86
CA ASN A 24 11.17 -3.28 -11.02
C ASN A 24 11.92 -3.73 -9.76
N GLY A 25 11.23 -3.93 -8.63
CA GLY A 25 11.82 -4.39 -7.37
C GLY A 25 12.26 -3.29 -6.42
N ASN A 26 12.06 -2.03 -6.81
CA ASN A 26 12.48 -0.83 -6.08
C ASN A 26 11.27 -0.07 -5.47
N GLU A 27 10.08 -0.65 -5.52
CA GLU A 27 8.86 -0.06 -5.00
C GLU A 27 8.84 -0.08 -3.46
N ILE A 28 8.29 0.96 -2.82
CA ILE A 28 8.19 1.06 -1.35
C ILE A 28 7.50 -0.18 -0.75
N TRP A 29 6.48 -0.70 -1.45
CA TRP A 29 5.72 -1.88 -1.04
C TRP A 29 6.41 -3.22 -1.35
N TRP A 30 7.60 -3.23 -1.96
CA TRP A 30 8.25 -4.46 -2.41
C TRP A 30 8.54 -5.45 -1.26
N GLY A 31 8.85 -4.92 -0.07
CA GLY A 31 9.05 -5.71 1.15
C GLY A 31 7.78 -6.37 1.71
N GLU A 32 6.58 -5.95 1.28
CA GLU A 32 5.30 -6.45 1.80
C GLU A 32 4.88 -7.78 1.14
N GLN A 33 5.63 -8.27 0.14
CA GLN A 33 5.23 -9.43 -0.67
C GLN A 33 5.63 -10.79 -0.07
N GLY A 34 6.21 -10.79 1.13
CA GLY A 34 6.72 -11.97 1.82
C GLY A 34 7.69 -12.76 0.95
N VAL A 35 7.52 -14.07 0.88
CA VAL A 35 8.34 -15.01 0.08
C VAL A 35 8.47 -14.64 -1.41
N SER A 36 7.59 -13.77 -1.94
CA SER A 36 7.72 -13.34 -3.34
C SER A 36 8.89 -12.38 -3.56
N GLN A 37 9.32 -11.65 -2.52
CA GLN A 37 10.42 -10.69 -2.57
C GLN A 37 11.77 -11.37 -2.87
N GLU A 38 12.00 -12.56 -2.30
CA GLU A 38 13.24 -13.35 -2.45
C GLU A 38 13.55 -13.72 -3.91
N HIS A 39 12.52 -13.76 -4.77
CA HIS A 39 12.67 -14.08 -6.19
C HIS A 39 13.04 -12.89 -7.07
N GLY A 40 13.18 -11.69 -6.51
CA GLY A 40 13.50 -10.46 -7.26
C GLY A 40 12.41 -10.05 -8.26
N PRO A 41 12.66 -8.99 -9.06
CA PRO A 41 11.66 -8.43 -9.96
C PRO A 41 11.24 -9.43 -11.07
N PRO A 42 9.95 -9.46 -11.43
CA PRO A 42 9.43 -10.42 -12.41
C PRO A 42 9.91 -10.07 -13.83
N PRO A 43 10.44 -11.04 -14.60
CA PRO A 43 10.77 -10.82 -16.01
C PRO A 43 9.49 -10.56 -16.82
N TYR A 44 9.55 -9.67 -17.81
CA TYR A 44 8.40 -9.37 -18.65
C TYR A 44 8.13 -10.49 -19.68
N ARG A 45 7.33 -11.50 -19.28
CA ARG A 45 6.98 -12.70 -20.06
C ARG A 45 5.49 -13.03 -19.95
N LYS A 46 5.01 -14.07 -20.66
CA LYS A 46 3.60 -14.49 -20.58
C LYS A 46 3.31 -15.02 -19.17
N PRO A 47 2.07 -14.88 -18.64
CA PRO A 47 1.75 -15.31 -17.28
C PRO A 47 2.01 -16.80 -16.96
N HIS A 48 2.03 -17.67 -17.97
CA HIS A 48 2.38 -19.09 -17.82
C HIS A 48 3.89 -19.37 -17.78
N ASP A 49 4.72 -18.44 -18.25
CA ASP A 49 6.20 -18.54 -18.20
C ASP A 49 6.77 -18.03 -16.86
N LEU A 50 5.91 -17.55 -15.95
CA LEU A 50 6.28 -16.93 -14.69
C LEU A 50 6.14 -17.89 -13.50
N LYS A 51 7.11 -17.84 -12.58
CA LYS A 51 7.00 -18.42 -11.24
C LYS A 51 5.79 -17.83 -10.50
N LYS A 52 5.18 -18.59 -9.59
CA LYS A 52 4.00 -18.15 -8.82
C LYS A 52 4.22 -16.83 -8.08
N ALA A 53 5.39 -16.67 -7.44
CA ALA A 53 5.82 -15.42 -6.82
C ALA A 53 5.75 -14.22 -7.80
N TRP A 54 6.37 -14.35 -8.98
CA TRP A 54 6.36 -13.31 -10.01
C TRP A 54 4.96 -12.98 -10.54
N ILE A 55 4.04 -13.95 -10.60
CA ILE A 55 2.63 -13.70 -10.92
C ILE A 55 1.98 -12.84 -9.82
N VAL A 56 2.22 -13.15 -8.54
CA VAL A 56 1.73 -12.36 -7.40
C VAL A 56 2.30 -10.94 -7.45
N SER A 57 3.62 -10.78 -7.62
CA SER A 57 4.28 -9.48 -7.72
C SER A 57 3.72 -8.62 -8.86
N SER A 58 3.57 -9.21 -10.05
CA SER A 58 3.01 -8.54 -11.22
C SER A 58 1.54 -8.18 -11.04
N LEU A 59 0.75 -9.03 -10.38
CA LEU A 59 -0.66 -8.77 -10.10
C LEU A 59 -0.83 -7.64 -9.07
N ALA A 60 0.00 -7.62 -8.02
CA ALA A 60 0.00 -6.54 -7.03
C ALA A 60 0.33 -5.18 -7.66
N ALA A 61 1.35 -5.12 -8.53
CA ALA A 61 1.68 -3.91 -9.30
C ALA A 61 0.52 -3.46 -10.20
N VAL A 62 -0.13 -4.40 -10.90
CA VAL A 62 -1.32 -4.13 -11.73
C VAL A 62 -2.50 -3.61 -10.92
N ILE A 63 -2.73 -4.15 -9.71
CA ILE A 63 -3.78 -3.67 -8.80
C ILE A 63 -3.43 -2.26 -8.33
N LYS A 64 -2.26 -2.04 -7.73
CA LYS A 64 -1.81 -0.72 -7.21
C LYS A 64 -1.83 0.37 -8.30
N HIS A 65 -1.48 0.02 -9.54
CA HIS A 65 -1.62 0.93 -10.70
C HIS A 65 -3.08 1.28 -11.07
N MET A 66 -4.03 0.39 -10.78
CA MET A 66 -5.46 0.60 -11.03
C MET A 66 -6.25 1.09 -9.81
N VAL A 67 -5.68 1.07 -8.60
CA VAL A 67 -6.29 1.50 -7.33
C VAL A 67 -6.95 2.89 -7.41
N PRO A 68 -6.37 3.94 -8.04
CA PRO A 68 -7.07 5.23 -8.22
C PRO A 68 -8.42 5.16 -8.96
N ASN A 69 -8.79 4.01 -9.50
CA ASN A 69 -10.11 3.71 -10.07
C ASN A 69 -10.61 2.34 -9.57
N LEU A 70 -10.59 2.10 -8.25
CA LEU A 70 -10.83 0.79 -7.64
C LEU A 70 -12.12 0.09 -8.10
N ASP A 71 -13.21 0.83 -8.30
CA ASP A 71 -14.47 0.27 -8.81
C ASP A 71 -14.38 -0.31 -10.21
N ARG A 72 -13.44 0.20 -11.04
CA ARG A 72 -13.13 -0.41 -12.34
C ARG A 72 -12.54 -1.80 -12.13
N VAL A 73 -11.70 -1.99 -11.12
CA VAL A 73 -11.11 -3.30 -10.77
C VAL A 73 -12.20 -4.25 -10.27
N ARG A 74 -13.07 -3.79 -9.36
CA ARG A 74 -14.26 -4.53 -8.89
C ARG A 74 -15.14 -5.01 -10.05
N ARG A 75 -15.49 -4.10 -10.97
CA ARG A 75 -16.33 -4.42 -12.14
C ARG A 75 -15.65 -5.46 -13.05
N LEU A 76 -14.36 -5.32 -13.33
CA LEU A 76 -13.63 -6.28 -14.18
C LEU A 76 -13.57 -7.69 -13.57
N VAL A 77 -13.36 -7.81 -12.25
CA VAL A 77 -13.39 -9.11 -11.58
C VAL A 77 -14.79 -9.72 -11.59
N LYS A 78 -15.83 -8.92 -11.29
CA LYS A 78 -17.24 -9.36 -11.29
C LYS A 78 -17.74 -9.77 -12.69
N GLN A 79 -17.28 -9.10 -13.75
CA GLN A 79 -17.67 -9.40 -15.14
C GLN A 79 -16.91 -10.59 -15.75
N SER A 80 -15.78 -11.00 -15.18
CA SER A 80 -14.95 -12.06 -15.74
C SER A 80 -15.47 -13.45 -15.32
N LYS A 81 -16.38 -14.02 -16.11
CA LYS A 81 -16.95 -15.36 -15.87
C LYS A 81 -15.87 -16.43 -15.60
N CYS A 82 -14.86 -16.54 -16.47
CA CYS A 82 -13.76 -17.51 -16.31
C CYS A 82 -12.93 -17.31 -15.03
N LEU A 83 -12.90 -16.10 -14.46
CA LEU A 83 -12.28 -15.85 -13.16
C LEU A 83 -13.22 -16.27 -12.02
N GLN A 84 -14.50 -15.89 -12.07
CA GLN A 84 -15.51 -16.29 -11.08
C GLN A 84 -15.63 -17.82 -10.99
N ASP A 85 -15.66 -18.52 -12.13
CA ASP A 85 -15.71 -20.00 -12.23
C ASP A 85 -14.47 -20.69 -11.62
N LYS A 86 -13.37 -19.96 -11.40
CA LYS A 86 -12.09 -20.49 -10.87
C LYS A 86 -11.78 -20.05 -9.44
N MET A 87 -12.46 -19.02 -8.92
CA MET A 87 -12.21 -18.51 -7.57
C MET A 87 -12.98 -19.34 -6.55
N THR A 88 -12.26 -19.90 -5.58
CA THR A 88 -12.87 -20.49 -4.39
C THR A 88 -13.51 -19.43 -3.51
N ALA A 89 -14.45 -19.82 -2.65
CA ALA A 89 -15.03 -18.90 -1.66
C ALA A 89 -13.97 -18.20 -0.78
N LYS A 90 -12.87 -18.91 -0.47
CA LYS A 90 -11.73 -18.37 0.27
C LYS A 90 -11.01 -17.27 -0.51
N GLU A 91 -10.73 -17.48 -1.80
CA GLU A 91 -10.10 -16.47 -2.66
C GLU A 91 -11.02 -15.26 -2.88
N THR A 92 -12.34 -15.47 -3.00
CA THR A 92 -13.33 -14.38 -3.09
C THR A 92 -13.41 -13.54 -1.81
N ALA A 93 -13.28 -14.17 -0.64
CA ALA A 93 -13.19 -13.48 0.65
C ALA A 93 -11.88 -12.69 0.79
N ILE A 94 -10.73 -13.28 0.40
CA ILE A 94 -9.43 -12.60 0.38
C ILE A 94 -9.46 -11.39 -0.56
N TRP A 95 -9.97 -11.57 -1.79
CA TRP A 95 -10.14 -10.51 -2.77
C TRP A 95 -10.97 -9.35 -2.21
N SER A 96 -12.13 -9.65 -1.63
CA SER A 96 -13.02 -8.63 -1.05
C SER A 96 -12.34 -7.87 0.10
N LYS A 97 -11.57 -8.56 0.95
CA LYS A 97 -10.78 -7.93 2.03
C LYS A 97 -9.73 -6.97 1.48
N VAL A 98 -8.93 -7.41 0.50
CA VAL A 98 -7.89 -6.57 -0.14
C VAL A 98 -8.50 -5.32 -0.75
N VAL A 99 -9.58 -5.47 -1.52
CA VAL A 99 -10.24 -4.33 -2.16
C VAL A 99 -10.80 -3.35 -1.13
N ASN A 100 -11.47 -3.83 -0.07
CA ASN A 100 -12.03 -2.93 0.94
C ASN A 100 -10.94 -2.22 1.75
N GLN A 101 -9.77 -2.85 1.95
CA GLN A 101 -8.61 -2.21 2.57
C GLN A 101 -8.03 -1.10 1.68
N GLU A 102 -7.85 -1.34 0.38
CA GLU A 102 -7.40 -0.33 -0.58
C GLU A 102 -8.40 0.84 -0.70
N GLU A 103 -9.71 0.57 -0.60
CA GLU A 103 -10.73 1.63 -0.56
C GLU A 103 -10.63 2.51 0.69
N ALA A 104 -10.47 1.92 1.87
CA ALA A 104 -10.31 2.66 3.11
C ALA A 104 -9.04 3.54 3.08
N ILE A 105 -7.94 3.03 2.53
CA ILE A 105 -6.71 3.80 2.34
C ILE A 105 -6.94 4.98 1.37
N LEU A 106 -7.67 4.76 0.27
CA LEU A 106 -8.03 5.84 -0.66
C LEU A 106 -8.87 6.94 0.00
N GLN A 107 -9.89 6.57 0.78
CA GLN A 107 -10.76 7.52 1.49
C GLN A 107 -9.93 8.39 2.45
N LEU A 108 -9.05 7.78 3.25
CA LEU A 108 -8.15 8.50 4.15
C LEU A 108 -7.21 9.48 3.41
N ILE A 109 -6.82 9.18 2.18
CA ILE A 109 -5.98 10.06 1.34
C ILE A 109 -6.81 11.18 0.70
N THR A 110 -8.05 10.90 0.27
CA THR A 110 -8.91 11.92 -0.37
C THR A 110 -9.49 12.92 0.64
N ASP A 111 -9.81 12.45 1.84
CA ASP A 111 -10.42 13.27 2.89
C ASP A 111 -9.40 14.23 3.53
N GLN A 112 -8.10 14.01 3.31
CA GLN A 112 -7.00 14.84 3.82
C GLN A 112 -6.47 15.90 2.83
N LYS A 113 -7.31 16.50 1.96
CA LYS A 113 -6.86 17.69 1.20
C LYS A 113 -7.93 18.76 0.95
N PRO A 114 -7.62 20.07 1.10
CA PRO A 114 -6.34 20.66 1.51
C PRO A 114 -6.32 21.22 2.94
N ILE A 115 -5.20 20.99 3.62
CA ILE A 115 -4.68 21.97 4.58
C ILE A 115 -4.45 23.28 3.80
N SER A 116 -5.28 24.29 4.05
CA SER A 116 -4.96 25.66 3.69
C SER A 116 -3.76 26.10 4.49
N CYS A 117 -2.62 26.36 3.84
CA CYS A 117 -1.48 26.98 4.50
C CYS A 117 -1.92 28.33 5.10
N PRO A 118 -1.81 28.56 6.42
CA PRO A 118 -1.84 29.91 6.95
C PRO A 118 -0.57 30.61 6.47
N GLU A 119 -0.71 31.78 5.87
CA GLU A 119 0.44 32.60 5.51
C GLU A 119 1.23 32.94 6.78
N ILE A 120 2.56 32.79 6.72
CA ILE A 120 3.44 33.19 7.83
C ILE A 120 3.58 34.72 7.79
N ALA A 121 2.57 35.41 8.31
CA ALA A 121 2.61 36.82 8.66
C ALA A 121 2.38 36.92 10.19
N GLY A 122 3.45 37.20 10.92
CA GLY A 122 3.40 37.19 12.39
C GLY A 122 2.72 38.41 12.99
N THR A 123 2.26 38.28 14.23
CA THR A 123 2.54 39.20 15.35
C THR A 123 2.12 38.53 16.66
N THR A 124 2.73 38.95 17.76
CA THR A 124 2.72 38.30 19.08
C THR A 124 1.49 38.58 19.95
N ALA A 125 1.18 37.57 20.78
CA ALA A 125 0.77 37.67 22.20
C ALA A 125 -0.72 37.73 22.62
N LEU A 126 -0.90 37.20 23.84
CA LEU A 126 -1.97 37.36 24.86
C LEU A 126 -3.18 36.41 24.85
N HIS A 127 -3.22 35.56 25.92
CA HIS A 127 -4.32 35.31 26.88
C HIS A 127 -5.70 34.86 26.35
N SER A 128 -6.49 33.98 26.99
CA SER A 128 -6.38 33.29 28.30
C SER A 128 -7.42 32.16 28.42
N ASN A 129 -7.18 31.20 29.33
CA ASN A 129 -8.09 30.25 30.00
C ASN A 129 -9.58 30.14 29.58
N GLU A 130 -10.04 28.90 29.41
CA GLU A 130 -11.33 28.43 29.97
C GLU A 130 -11.18 26.94 30.37
N LYS A 131 -11.56 26.59 31.62
CA LYS A 131 -11.52 25.20 32.15
C LYS A 131 -12.76 24.41 31.76
N ARG A 132 -12.64 23.09 31.57
CA ARG A 132 -13.59 22.10 32.12
C ARG A 132 -12.94 20.73 32.42
N LYS A 133 -13.39 20.05 33.47
CA LYS A 133 -12.91 18.77 34.07
C LYS A 133 -14.15 17.97 34.55
N CYS A 134 -14.14 16.66 34.85
CA CYS A 134 -13.26 15.51 34.52
C CYS A 134 -13.98 14.23 35.05
N MET A 135 -13.23 13.26 35.59
CA MET A 135 -13.65 12.02 36.26
C MET A 135 -13.97 10.86 35.30
N PHE A 136 -13.65 9.59 35.62
CA PHE A 136 -12.81 9.11 36.74
C PHE A 136 -11.74 8.11 36.30
N ASP A 137 -10.72 7.95 37.14
CA ASP A 137 -9.32 7.83 36.72
C ASP A 137 -8.53 6.81 37.61
N ASP A 138 -7.43 6.23 37.08
CA ASP A 138 -6.31 5.57 37.79
C ASP A 138 -6.46 4.11 38.33
N ASP A 139 -5.63 3.20 37.81
CA ASP A 139 -4.92 2.18 38.63
C ASP A 139 -3.58 1.84 37.93
N CYS A 140 -2.50 1.78 38.71
CA CYS A 140 -1.15 1.58 38.23
C CYS A 140 -0.39 0.63 39.16
N SER A 141 0.17 -0.45 38.61
CA SER A 141 1.25 -1.23 39.24
C SER A 141 2.21 -1.67 38.12
N GLU A 142 3.26 -0.88 37.88
CA GLU A 142 4.55 -0.94 38.58
C GLU A 142 5.39 -2.15 38.16
N LEU A 143 6.42 -1.90 37.35
CA LEU A 143 7.78 -2.28 37.77
C LEU A 143 8.86 -1.36 37.17
N ASP A 144 9.64 -0.75 38.06
CA ASP A 144 10.81 0.05 37.74
C ASP A 144 11.96 -0.74 37.11
N ARG A 145 12.47 -0.25 35.97
CA ARG A 145 13.70 0.60 36.02
C ARG A 145 14.05 1.26 34.68
N CYS A 146 14.21 2.58 34.74
CA CYS A 146 14.98 3.35 33.75
C CYS A 146 16.46 3.47 34.19
N SER A 147 17.29 4.07 33.33
CA SER A 147 18.73 4.39 33.49
C SER A 147 19.69 3.28 33.03
N THR A 148 20.73 3.53 32.23
CA THR A 148 21.33 4.84 31.88
C THR A 148 21.97 4.80 30.48
N CYS A 149 21.95 5.93 29.76
CA CYS A 149 22.79 6.15 28.59
C CYS A 149 24.26 6.32 29.01
N SER A 150 25.19 5.71 28.27
CA SER A 150 26.58 6.18 28.19
C SER A 150 27.23 5.77 26.88
N SER A 151 27.68 6.77 26.13
CA SER A 151 28.48 6.59 24.90
C SER A 151 29.98 6.63 25.20
N LYS A 152 30.77 6.02 24.28
CA LYS A 152 32.17 6.31 23.90
C LYS A 152 33.26 5.27 24.27
N ASN A 153 34.27 5.31 23.40
CA ASN A 153 35.60 4.65 23.38
C ASN A 153 35.57 3.22 22.80
N PHE A 154 36.24 2.88 21.68
CA PHE A 154 37.52 3.30 21.05
C PHE A 154 38.78 2.60 21.62
N LYS A 155 39.61 2.10 20.69
CA LYS A 155 40.72 1.13 20.82
C LYS A 155 40.27 -0.32 21.08
N GLN A 156 40.97 -1.32 20.55
CA GLN A 156 42.29 -1.30 19.89
C GLN A 156 42.27 -2.02 18.54
#